data_AF-A0A7S4BPV8-F1
#
_entry.id   AF-A0A7S4BPV8-F1
#
_cell.length_a   1.000
_cell.length_b   1.000
_cell.length_c   1.000
_cell.angle_alpha   90.00
_cell.angle_beta   90.00
_cell.angle_gamma   90.00
#
_symmetry.space_group_name_H-M   'P 1'
#
loop_
_entity.id
_entity.type
_entity.pdbx_description
1 polymer ?
#
loop_
_entity_poly.entity_id
_entity_poly.type
_entity_poly.pdbx_seq_one_letter_code
_entity_poly.pdbx_strand_id
1 'polypeptide(L)'
;MRESSASKSLQMPDVRSLQLMQEHIITGEWQRRHLDAMVDDTRTRALLAGLLSCSTHLLEQQQQQQWSNSHDERQLTQKKQSMRNMLCLCSSVCPDETEAWTVCVRKAAKAIRDQEPVSPESCEAYRVRLERCTQRQTSLLLRAALVPPDRDGLML
;
A
#
# COMPACT_ATOMS: atom_id res chain seq x y z
N MET A 1 -16.02 23.18 6.86
CA MET A 1 -16.90 22.05 7.24
C MET A 1 -16.07 21.07 8.05
N ARG A 2 -16.43 20.78 9.32
CA ARG A 2 -15.70 19.80 10.14
C ARG A 2 -16.16 18.41 9.73
N GLU A 3 -15.27 17.63 9.11
CA GLU A 3 -15.51 16.19 8.92
C GLU A 3 -15.84 15.56 10.27
N SER A 4 -16.90 14.75 10.32
CA SER A 4 -17.24 13.98 11.53
C SER A 4 -16.08 13.04 11.88
N SER A 5 -15.86 12.77 13.17
CA SER A 5 -14.83 11.80 13.60
C SER A 5 -15.04 10.40 12.98
N ALA A 6 -16.30 10.03 12.73
CA ALA A 6 -16.68 8.82 12.02
C ALA A 6 -16.16 8.81 10.58
N SER A 7 -16.25 9.93 9.86
CA SER A 7 -15.73 10.05 8.48
C SER A 7 -14.20 9.90 8.41
N LYS A 8 -13.47 10.39 9.42
CA LYS A 8 -12.01 10.22 9.49
C LYS A 8 -11.58 8.79 9.80
N SER A 9 -12.33 8.08 10.65
CA SER A 9 -12.03 6.70 11.00
C SER A 9 -12.20 5.70 9.83
N LEU A 10 -12.91 6.10 8.78
CA LEU A 10 -13.15 5.32 7.56
C LEU A 10 -12.11 5.61 6.45
N GLN A 11 -11.16 6.52 6.68
CA GLN A 11 -10.11 6.84 5.72
C GLN A 11 -9.13 5.67 5.59
N MET A 12 -8.58 5.51 4.40
CA MET A 12 -7.50 4.54 4.15
C MET A 12 -6.30 4.85 5.06
N PRO A 13 -5.61 3.81 5.57
CA PRO A 13 -4.35 4.00 6.29
C PRO A 13 -3.30 4.69 5.41
N ASP A 14 -2.45 5.53 6.00
CA ASP A 14 -1.32 6.11 5.29
C ASP A 14 -0.24 5.03 5.02
N VAL A 15 -0.09 4.68 3.74
CA VAL A 15 0.88 3.69 3.26
C VAL A 15 1.86 4.26 2.24
N ARG A 16 2.11 5.58 2.30
CA ARG A 16 2.99 6.27 1.35
C ARG A 16 4.37 5.63 1.20
N SER A 17 4.92 5.10 2.29
CA SER A 17 6.23 4.43 2.27
C SER A 17 6.24 3.15 1.43
N LEU A 18 5.17 2.35 1.48
CA LEU A 18 5.00 1.17 0.63
C LEU A 18 4.75 1.55 -0.82
N GLN A 19 3.99 2.62 -1.07
CA GLN A 19 3.74 3.13 -2.43
C GLN A 19 5.04 3.61 -3.09
N LEU A 20 5.89 4.33 -2.35
CA LEU A 20 7.19 4.77 -2.85
C LEU A 20 8.11 3.58 -3.17
N MET A 21 8.14 2.55 -2.31
CA MET A 21 8.88 1.32 -2.60
C MET A 21 8.36 0.61 -3.85
N GLN A 22 7.03 0.55 -4.00
CA GLN A 22 6.38 -0.01 -5.17
C GLN A 22 6.75 0.77 -6.45
N GLU A 23 6.79 2.09 -6.37
CA GLU A 23 7.20 2.97 -7.47
C GLU A 23 8.65 2.69 -7.89
N HIS A 24 9.60 2.67 -6.95
CA HIS A 24 11.01 2.36 -7.25
C HIS A 24 11.20 0.96 -7.89
N ILE A 25 10.37 0.00 -7.51
CA ILE A 25 10.37 -1.33 -8.14
C ILE A 25 9.87 -1.22 -9.59
N ILE A 26 8.77 -0.49 -9.81
CA ILE A 26 8.16 -0.30 -11.14
C ILE A 26 9.07 0.49 -12.08
N THR A 27 9.75 1.52 -11.60
CA THR A 27 10.67 2.37 -12.40
C THR A 27 12.01 1.69 -12.68
N GLY A 28 12.25 0.49 -12.14
CA GLY A 28 13.47 -0.27 -12.38
C GLY A 28 14.69 0.22 -11.58
N GLU A 29 14.46 0.98 -10.50
CA GLU A 29 15.55 1.43 -9.61
C GLU A 29 16.12 0.27 -8.77
N TRP A 30 15.36 -0.83 -8.63
CA TRP A 30 15.80 -2.06 -7.97
C TRP A 30 16.65 -2.92 -8.91
N GLN A 31 17.97 -2.78 -8.78
CA GLN A 31 18.97 -3.61 -9.47
C GLN A 31 19.22 -4.97 -8.79
N ARG A 32 19.87 -5.89 -9.51
CA ARG A 32 20.22 -7.25 -9.04
C ARG A 32 20.87 -7.28 -7.66
N ARG A 33 21.79 -6.37 -7.36
CA ARG A 33 22.46 -6.29 -6.04
C ARG A 33 21.51 -6.11 -4.86
N HIS A 34 20.39 -5.41 -5.06
CA HIS A 34 19.36 -5.28 -4.01
C HIS A 34 18.68 -6.62 -3.77
N LEU A 35 18.43 -7.39 -4.85
CA LEU A 35 17.90 -8.76 -4.76
C LEU A 35 18.89 -9.70 -4.05
N ASP A 36 20.17 -9.60 -4.38
CA ASP A 36 21.23 -10.39 -3.76
C ASP A 36 21.36 -10.08 -2.26
N ALA A 37 21.21 -8.80 -1.86
CA ALA A 37 21.23 -8.39 -0.44
C ALA A 37 20.06 -8.95 0.38
N MET A 38 19.00 -9.45 -0.25
CA MET A 38 17.86 -10.10 0.41
C MET A 38 17.88 -11.61 0.29
N VAL A 39 18.88 -12.22 -0.34
CA VAL A 39 18.85 -13.65 -0.69
C VAL A 39 18.67 -14.55 0.53
N ASP A 40 19.23 -14.16 1.67
CA ASP A 40 19.15 -14.89 2.93
C ASP A 40 18.01 -14.40 3.85
N ASP A 41 17.38 -13.26 3.53
CA ASP A 41 16.26 -12.71 4.30
C ASP A 41 14.91 -13.14 3.72
N THR A 42 14.41 -14.26 4.23
CA THR A 42 13.08 -14.80 3.86
C THR A 42 11.94 -13.82 4.06
N ARG A 43 11.99 -12.97 5.09
CA ARG A 43 10.93 -12.01 5.39
C ARG A 43 10.94 -10.87 4.39
N THR A 44 12.11 -10.30 4.12
CA THR A 44 12.24 -9.20 3.16
C THR A 44 11.92 -9.66 1.73
N ARG A 45 12.25 -10.90 1.36
CA ARG A 45 11.80 -11.50 0.08
C ARG A 45 10.29 -11.66 -0.02
N ALA A 46 9.64 -12.15 1.03
CA ALA A 46 8.18 -12.29 1.06
C ALA A 46 7.49 -10.92 0.91
N LEU A 47 8.02 -9.89 1.57
CA LEU A 47 7.54 -8.51 1.42
C LEU A 47 7.70 -8.00 -0.02
N LEU A 48 8.87 -8.18 -0.62
CA LEU A 48 9.11 -7.78 -2.01
C LEU A 48 8.16 -8.50 -2.99
N ALA A 49 7.96 -9.82 -2.81
CA ALA A 49 7.04 -10.58 -3.64
C ALA A 49 5.60 -10.05 -3.51
N GLY A 50 5.16 -9.71 -2.30
CA GLY A 50 3.85 -9.10 -2.05
C GLY A 50 3.69 -7.71 -2.66
N LEU A 51 4.76 -6.90 -2.71
CA LEU A 51 4.75 -5.62 -3.42
C LEU A 51 4.63 -5.82 -4.93
N LEU A 52 5.43 -6.74 -5.49
CA LEU A 52 5.42 -7.06 -6.92
C LEU A 52 4.06 -7.56 -7.40
N SER A 53 3.39 -8.43 -6.64
CA SER A 53 2.06 -8.92 -6.99
C SER A 53 1.01 -7.81 -7.04
N CYS A 54 1.13 -6.80 -6.17
CA CYS A 54 0.26 -5.62 -6.20
C CYS A 54 0.60 -4.67 -7.37
N SER A 55 1.84 -4.68 -7.85
CA SER A 55 2.29 -3.84 -8.99
C SER A 55 1.84 -4.34 -10.35
N THR A 56 1.63 -5.65 -10.53
CA THR A 56 1.21 -6.22 -11.83
C THR A 56 -0.09 -5.58 -12.33
N HIS A 57 -1.07 -5.39 -11.43
CA HIS A 57 -2.34 -4.75 -11.77
C HIS A 57 -2.23 -3.25 -12.07
N LEU A 58 -1.21 -2.55 -11.54
CA LEU A 58 -0.93 -1.15 -11.91
C LEU A 58 -0.36 -1.06 -13.32
N LEU A 59 0.52 -1.99 -13.69
CA LEU A 59 1.17 -2.04 -15.01
C LEU A 59 0.18 -2.40 -16.12
N GLU A 60 -0.68 -3.39 -15.89
CA GLU A 60 -1.78 -3.74 -16.80
C GLU A 60 -2.71 -2.54 -17.05
N GLN A 61 -2.92 -1.72 -16.02
CA GLN A 61 -3.81 -0.56 -16.10
C GLN A 61 -3.18 0.62 -16.85
N GLN A 62 -1.88 0.89 -16.67
CA GLN A 62 -1.18 1.91 -17.44
C GLN A 62 -1.34 1.69 -18.95
N GLN A 63 -1.35 0.43 -19.39
CA GLN A 63 -1.62 0.09 -20.79
C GLN A 63 -3.09 0.33 -21.21
N GLN A 64 -4.06 0.06 -20.32
CA GLN A 64 -5.48 0.24 -20.62
C GLN A 64 -5.97 1.70 -20.60
N GLN A 65 -5.32 2.60 -19.84
CA GLN A 65 -5.75 4.00 -19.70
C GLN A 65 -5.64 4.83 -20.99
N GLN A 66 -4.96 4.34 -22.03
CA GLN A 66 -4.91 5.00 -23.34
C GLN A 66 -6.27 5.02 -24.07
N TRP A 67 -7.27 4.25 -23.61
CA TRP A 67 -8.50 3.97 -24.37
C TRP A 67 -9.79 4.62 -23.81
N SER A 68 -9.74 5.29 -22.66
CA SER A 68 -10.95 5.86 -22.01
C SER A 68 -11.26 7.28 -22.49
N ASN A 69 -12.52 7.59 -22.85
CA ASN A 69 -12.87 8.81 -23.59
C ASN A 69 -13.33 10.03 -22.76
N SER A 70 -13.58 9.90 -21.44
CA SER A 70 -14.03 11.03 -20.61
C SER A 70 -13.11 11.28 -19.40
N HIS A 71 -12.83 12.56 -19.13
CA HIS A 71 -11.91 12.98 -18.06
C HIS A 71 -12.43 12.61 -16.65
N ASP A 72 -13.74 12.71 -16.43
CA ASP A 72 -14.35 12.43 -15.13
C ASP A 72 -14.39 10.93 -14.81
N GLU A 73 -14.65 10.07 -15.80
CA GLU A 73 -14.57 8.62 -15.62
C GLU A 73 -13.12 8.17 -15.35
N ARG A 74 -12.14 8.81 -16.00
CA ARG A 74 -10.71 8.55 -15.71
C ARG A 74 -10.38 8.88 -14.26
N GLN A 75 -10.80 10.04 -13.73
CA GLN A 75 -10.52 10.41 -12.34
C GLN A 75 -11.18 9.46 -11.32
N LEU A 76 -12.44 9.09 -11.53
CA LEU A 76 -13.13 8.16 -10.63
C LEU A 76 -12.49 6.78 -10.65
N THR A 77 -12.11 6.30 -11.84
CA THR A 77 -11.43 5.02 -12.02
C THR A 77 -10.05 5.02 -11.36
N GLN A 78 -9.30 6.12 -11.51
CA GLN A 78 -7.99 6.28 -10.88
C GLN A 78 -8.08 6.28 -9.35
N LYS A 79 -9.05 6.99 -8.76
CA LYS A 79 -9.27 6.98 -7.31
C LYS A 79 -9.62 5.59 -6.77
N LYS A 80 -10.57 4.89 -7.43
CA LYS A 80 -10.95 3.52 -7.03
C LYS A 80 -9.77 2.56 -7.11
N GLN A 81 -8.96 2.68 -8.15
CA GLN A 81 -7.81 1.80 -8.32
C GLN A 81 -6.69 2.12 -7.31
N SER A 82 -6.42 3.40 -7.05
CA SER A 82 -5.47 3.80 -6.01
C SER A 82 -5.86 3.19 -4.66
N MET A 83 -7.15 3.21 -4.30
CA MET A 83 -7.65 2.54 -3.10
C MET A 83 -7.43 1.02 -3.12
N ARG A 84 -7.69 0.35 -4.24
CA ARG A 84 -7.46 -1.10 -4.39
C ARG A 84 -5.99 -1.46 -4.24
N ASN A 85 -5.10 -0.67 -4.85
CA ASN A 85 -3.67 -0.88 -4.73
C ASN A 85 -3.20 -0.69 -3.28
N MET A 86 -3.62 0.39 -2.61
CA MET A 86 -3.31 0.60 -1.20
C MET A 86 -3.78 -0.57 -0.32
N LEU A 87 -4.99 -1.08 -0.57
CA LEU A 87 -5.51 -2.25 0.16
C LEU A 87 -4.71 -3.52 -0.13
N CYS A 88 -4.32 -3.75 -1.39
CA CYS A 88 -3.45 -4.86 -1.77
C CYS A 88 -2.12 -4.79 -1.01
N LEU A 89 -1.46 -3.63 -1.03
CA LEU A 89 -0.19 -3.42 -0.32
C LEU A 89 -0.32 -3.71 1.17
N CYS A 90 -1.37 -3.19 1.81
CA CYS A 90 -1.67 -3.47 3.22
C CYS A 90 -1.85 -4.98 3.46
N SER A 91 -2.68 -5.63 2.64
CA SER A 91 -2.99 -7.06 2.79
C SER A 91 -1.80 -7.96 2.55
N SER A 92 -0.89 -7.60 1.64
CA SER A 92 0.32 -8.35 1.34
C SER A 92 1.36 -8.25 2.46
N VAL A 93 1.42 -7.09 3.14
CA VAL A 93 2.50 -6.75 4.07
C VAL A 93 2.10 -6.94 5.54
N CYS A 94 0.82 -6.69 5.85
CA CYS A 94 0.24 -6.73 7.19
C CYS A 94 -1.18 -7.33 7.13
N PRO A 95 -1.32 -8.63 6.79
CA PRO A 95 -2.61 -9.26 6.55
C PRO A 95 -3.55 -9.18 7.76
N ASP A 96 -3.04 -9.47 8.96
CA ASP A 96 -3.84 -9.51 10.19
C ASP A 96 -4.38 -8.12 10.57
N GLU A 97 -3.52 -7.09 10.54
CA GLU A 97 -3.95 -5.70 10.81
C GLU A 97 -4.91 -5.18 9.73
N THR A 98 -4.71 -5.60 8.47
CA THR A 98 -5.60 -5.25 7.36
C THR A 98 -6.98 -5.88 7.53
N GLU A 99 -7.04 -7.16 7.91
CA GLU A 99 -8.29 -7.84 8.19
C GLU A 99 -9.05 -7.16 9.34
N ALA A 100 -8.37 -6.89 10.46
CA ALA A 100 -8.98 -6.22 11.61
C ALA A 100 -9.56 -4.83 11.25
N TRP A 101 -8.80 -4.03 10.49
CA TRP A 101 -9.27 -2.71 10.03
C TRP A 101 -10.43 -2.83 9.05
N THR A 102 -10.35 -3.71 8.04
CA THR A 102 -11.43 -3.88 7.05
C THR A 102 -12.72 -4.41 7.66
N VAL A 103 -12.63 -5.33 8.63
CA VAL A 103 -13.80 -5.82 9.39
C VAL A 103 -14.46 -4.67 10.15
N CYS A 104 -13.68 -3.81 10.82
CA CYS A 104 -14.21 -2.64 11.51
C CYS A 104 -14.92 -1.69 10.53
N VAL A 105 -14.26 -1.33 9.42
CA VAL A 105 -14.83 -0.42 8.40
C VAL A 105 -16.12 -0.98 7.81
N ARG A 106 -16.18 -2.29 7.51
CA ARG A 106 -17.41 -2.93 7.01
C ARG A 106 -18.55 -2.86 8.02
N LYS A 107 -18.27 -3.11 9.31
CA LYS A 107 -19.27 -2.99 10.38
C LYS A 107 -19.78 -1.55 10.52
N ALA A 108 -18.87 -0.56 10.53
CA ALA A 108 -19.23 0.85 10.61
C ALA A 108 -20.05 1.31 9.39
N ALA A 109 -19.64 0.92 8.18
CA ALA A 109 -20.37 1.23 6.94
C ALA A 109 -21.75 0.57 6.90
N LYS A 110 -21.90 -0.64 7.47
CA LYS A 110 -23.19 -1.29 7.64
C LYS A 110 -24.08 -0.52 8.61
N ALA A 111 -23.58 -0.19 9.80
CA ALA A 111 -24.34 0.56 10.81
C ALA A 111 -24.85 1.91 10.27
N ILE A 112 -24.02 2.64 9.52
CA ILE A 112 -24.43 3.91 8.87
C ILE A 112 -25.57 3.68 7.86
N ARG A 113 -25.48 2.62 7.04
CA ARG A 113 -26.49 2.27 6.04
C ARG A 113 -27.81 1.89 6.70
N ASP A 114 -27.75 1.15 7.79
CA ASP A 114 -28.90 0.60 8.51
C ASP A 114 -29.45 1.61 9.55
N GLN A 115 -28.89 2.83 9.61
CA GLN A 115 -29.23 3.88 10.57
C GLN A 115 -29.10 3.44 12.05
N GLU A 116 -28.20 2.48 12.31
CA GLU A 116 -27.89 1.98 13.63
C GLU A 116 -26.89 2.91 14.36
N PRO A 117 -26.91 2.93 15.70
CA PRO A 117 -25.91 3.67 16.47
C PRO A 117 -24.51 3.11 16.18
N VAL A 118 -23.62 3.98 15.68
CA VAL A 118 -22.22 3.63 15.44
C VAL A 118 -21.55 3.39 16.80
N SER A 119 -21.06 2.17 17.00
CA SER A 119 -20.32 1.79 18.20
C SER A 119 -19.19 2.79 18.51
N PRO A 120 -18.94 3.14 19.79
CA PRO A 120 -17.87 4.07 20.18
C PRO A 120 -16.46 3.57 19.83
N GLU A 121 -16.28 2.29 19.46
CA GLU A 121 -15.03 1.79 18.91
C GLU A 121 -14.79 2.35 17.50
N SER A 122 -14.12 3.50 17.46
CA SER A 122 -13.61 4.09 16.22
C SER A 122 -12.60 3.14 15.55
N CYS A 123 -12.76 2.90 14.25
CA CYS A 123 -11.82 2.11 13.45
C CYS A 123 -10.40 2.70 13.41
N GLU A 124 -10.24 3.90 13.96
CA GLU A 124 -8.96 4.60 14.16
C GLU A 124 -7.91 3.75 14.88
N ALA A 125 -8.28 2.99 15.92
CA ALA A 125 -7.31 2.17 16.64
C ALA A 125 -6.72 1.06 15.75
N TYR A 126 -7.54 0.46 14.89
CA TYR A 126 -7.09 -0.53 13.91
C TYR A 126 -6.29 0.12 12.77
N ARG A 127 -6.70 1.32 12.32
CA ARG A 127 -5.98 2.10 11.31
C ARG A 127 -4.55 2.41 11.76
N VAL A 128 -4.39 2.92 12.99
CA VAL A 128 -3.06 3.24 13.56
C VAL A 128 -2.20 1.99 13.73
N ARG A 129 -2.78 0.84 14.10
CA ARG A 129 -2.03 -0.44 14.16
C ARG A 129 -1.53 -0.85 12.79
N LEU A 130 -2.39 -0.77 11.78
CA LEU A 130 -2.03 -1.06 10.39
C LEU A 130 -0.91 -0.14 9.89
N GLU A 131 -1.00 1.17 10.12
CA GLU A 131 0.06 2.13 9.76
C GLU A 131 1.39 1.82 10.45
N ARG A 132 1.37 1.44 11.73
CA ARG A 132 2.60 1.03 12.44
C ARG A 132 3.17 -0.25 11.87
N CYS A 133 2.32 -1.21 11.51
CA CYS A 133 2.78 -2.45 10.90
C CYS A 133 3.43 -2.16 9.54
N THR A 134 2.76 -1.41 8.66
CA THR A 134 3.29 -1.10 7.33
C THR A 134 4.61 -0.34 7.43
N GLN A 135 4.73 0.65 8.32
CA GLN A 135 5.99 1.35 8.58
C GLN A 135 7.12 0.41 9.03
N ARG A 136 6.84 -0.53 9.93
CA ARG A 136 7.83 -1.51 10.39
C ARG A 136 8.28 -2.41 9.25
N GLN A 137 7.35 -2.89 8.42
CA GLN A 137 7.69 -3.76 7.29
C GLN A 137 8.48 -2.99 6.21
N THR A 138 8.12 -1.74 5.92
CA THR A 138 8.91 -0.89 5.01
C THR A 138 10.34 -0.68 5.52
N SER A 139 10.53 -0.59 6.83
CA SER A 139 11.89 -0.45 7.41
C SER A 139 12.80 -1.66 7.15
N LEU A 140 12.23 -2.85 6.95
CA LEU A 140 12.98 -4.04 6.57
C LEU A 140 13.46 -3.93 5.11
N LEU A 141 12.56 -3.51 4.20
CA LEU A 141 12.89 -3.27 2.79
C LEU A 141 13.92 -2.15 2.61
N LEU A 142 13.84 -1.08 3.42
CA LEU A 142 14.81 0.03 3.37
C LEU A 142 16.25 -0.44 3.57
N ARG A 143 16.49 -1.43 4.44
CA ARG A 143 17.85 -1.96 4.67
C ARG A 143 18.41 -2.62 3.42
N ALA A 144 17.58 -3.32 2.66
CA ALA A 144 17.95 -3.92 1.39
C ALA A 144 18.04 -2.90 0.24
N ALA A 145 17.33 -1.77 0.34
CA ALA A 145 17.37 -0.70 -0.67
C ALA A 145 18.63 0.19 -0.56
N LEU A 146 19.32 0.19 0.58
CA LEU A 146 20.49 1.03 0.85
C LEU A 146 21.84 0.39 0.42
N VAL A 147 21.81 -0.57 -0.52
CA VAL A 147 23.04 -1.18 -1.04
C VAL A 147 23.89 -0.10 -1.73
N PRO A 148 25.14 0.13 -1.30
CA PRO A 148 26.00 1.15 -1.91
C PRO A 148 26.13 0.95 -3.42
N PRO A 149 26.25 2.05 -4.21
CA PRO A 149 26.54 1.92 -5.63
C PRO A 149 27.88 1.20 -5.84
N ASP A 150 27.98 0.40 -6.90
CA ASP A 150 29.25 -0.20 -7.30
C ASP A 150 30.28 0.93 -7.48
N ARG A 151 31.34 0.89 -6.68
CA ARG A 151 32.46 1.83 -6.81
C ARG A 151 33.30 1.57 -8.07
N ASP A 152 32.94 0.56 -8.86
CA ASP A 152 33.68 0.10 -10.05
C ASP A 152 33.35 0.90 -11.33
N GLY A 153 32.87 2.14 -11.18
CA GLY A 153 32.64 3.09 -12.29
C GLY A 153 33.44 4.40 -12.19
N LEU A 154 34.38 4.53 -11.23
CA LEU A 154 35.25 5.71 -11.08
C LEU A 154 36.73 5.43 -11.36
N MET A 155 37.04 4.31 -12.00
CA MET A 155 38.32 4.13 -12.69
C MET A 155 38.08 3.56 -14.07
N LEU A 156 37.92 4.45 -15.06
CA LEU A 156 38.47 4.37 -16.42
C LEU A 156 38.39 5.76 -17.06
#